data_AF-A0A955I9A5-F1
#
_entry.id   AF-A0A955I9A5-F1
#
_cell.length_a   1.000
_cell.length_b   1.000
_cell.length_c   1.000
_cell.angle_alpha   90.00
_cell.angle_beta   90.00
_cell.angle_gamma   90.00
#
_symmetry.space_group_name_H-M   'P 1'
#
loop_
_entity.id
_entity.type
_entity.pdbx_description
1 polymer ?
#
loop_
_entity_poly.entity_id
_entity_poly.type
_entity_poly.pdbx_seq_one_letter_code
_entity_poly.pdbx_strand_id
1 'polypeptide(L)'
;MRRRSQLSELNERQPLIGIIIVVTIIISALILIVSKIYLDGNDQPTTPSPSMTFQSDNFPTIQLGHYAIWGRKDDNSMVFIKRFNSIDNQLKNLDGSDLTELYMEGLDEIQNIFVTIESEGDRDETPNNFVLMDSEIVQNRAELIFGLDVPENESYFILATPTDGNSTINEISGIWFKDEIDELPGLKLPNSPQKFKYEARIINPVVDKTLYLGRFDNVKEEDNSKIYSLSSEGFKFPGEDLLRNLPEPLEAPLNLANGNYQIIVSLEPDSDGFDITGEDVFLRLLSLEIPQNSEELQNIPMNKDYKPIQLTIELYD
;
A
#
# COMPACT_ATOMS: atom_id res chain seq x y z
N MET A 1 -49.57 74.93 -28.65
CA MET A 1 -49.40 75.57 -27.33
C MET A 1 -49.08 74.57 -26.19
N ARG A 2 -48.30 73.50 -26.41
CA ARG A 2 -48.05 72.44 -25.39
C ARG A 2 -46.58 72.09 -25.12
N ARG A 3 -45.61 72.78 -25.73
CA ARG A 3 -44.16 72.46 -25.63
C ARG A 3 -43.36 73.29 -24.60
N ARG A 4 -43.96 74.33 -23.99
CA ARG A 4 -43.26 75.21 -23.03
C ARG A 4 -43.39 74.79 -21.55
N SER A 5 -44.30 73.88 -21.17
CA SER A 5 -44.44 73.48 -19.75
C SER A 5 -43.51 72.33 -19.34
N GLN A 6 -43.09 71.45 -20.27
CA GLN A 6 -42.19 70.33 -19.93
C GLN A 6 -40.75 70.77 -19.59
N LEU A 7 -40.27 71.88 -20.15
CA LEU A 7 -38.94 72.42 -19.85
C LEU A 7 -38.86 73.10 -18.48
N SER A 8 -39.97 73.59 -17.94
CA SER A 8 -40.02 74.20 -16.60
C SER A 8 -40.06 73.13 -15.50
N GLU A 9 -40.78 72.02 -15.71
CA GLU A 9 -40.79 70.88 -14.77
C GLU A 9 -39.43 70.16 -14.71
N LEU A 10 -38.67 70.15 -15.81
CA LEU A 10 -37.32 69.57 -15.85
C LEU A 10 -36.29 70.41 -15.05
N ASN A 11 -36.42 71.74 -15.04
CA ASN A 11 -35.53 72.63 -14.28
C ASN A 11 -35.81 72.62 -12.77
N GLU A 12 -37.06 72.43 -12.35
CA GLU A 12 -37.39 72.31 -10.91
C GLU A 12 -36.96 70.96 -10.30
N ARG A 13 -36.80 69.91 -11.11
CA ARG A 13 -36.40 68.57 -10.63
C ARG A 13 -34.88 68.34 -10.63
N GLN A 14 -34.09 69.19 -11.28
CA GLN A 14 -32.62 69.10 -11.27
C GLN A 14 -32.00 69.11 -9.86
N PRO A 15 -32.37 70.01 -8.91
CA PRO A 15 -31.80 69.98 -7.57
C PRO A 15 -32.20 68.70 -6.81
N LEU A 16 -33.40 68.17 -7.04
CA LEU A 16 -33.89 66.95 -6.40
C LEU A 16 -33.09 65.71 -6.87
N ILE A 17 -32.79 65.62 -8.17
CA ILE A 17 -31.96 64.54 -8.74
C ILE A 17 -30.53 64.62 -8.19
N GLY A 18 -29.96 65.82 -8.06
CA GLY A 18 -28.64 66.01 -7.45
C GLY A 18 -28.59 65.54 -5.99
N ILE A 19 -29.61 65.85 -5.19
CA ILE A 19 -29.72 65.40 -3.80
C ILE A 19 -29.83 63.87 -3.73
N ILE A 20 -30.66 63.25 -4.56
CA ILE A 20 -30.81 61.78 -4.59
C ILE A 20 -29.48 61.10 -4.92
N ILE A 21 -28.72 61.61 -5.89
CA ILE A 21 -27.41 61.04 -6.26
C ILE A 21 -26.43 61.15 -5.10
N VAL A 22 -26.34 62.32 -4.44
CA VAL A 22 -25.44 62.53 -3.30
C VAL A 22 -25.81 61.62 -2.13
N VAL A 23 -27.10 61.51 -1.80
CA VAL A 23 -27.59 60.61 -0.74
C VAL A 23 -27.27 59.15 -1.06
N THR A 24 -27.46 58.73 -2.31
CA THR A 24 -27.15 57.36 -2.74
C THR A 24 -25.65 57.06 -2.63
N ILE A 25 -24.78 58.01 -2.98
CA ILE A 25 -23.32 57.86 -2.84
C ILE A 25 -22.93 57.74 -1.37
N ILE A 26 -23.51 58.57 -0.49
CA ILE A 26 -23.22 58.55 0.95
C ILE A 26 -23.67 57.22 1.55
N ILE A 27 -24.86 56.72 1.21
CA ILE A 27 -25.36 55.44 1.70
C ILE A 27 -24.46 54.28 1.24
N SER A 28 -24.08 54.25 -0.04
CA SER A 28 -23.18 53.22 -0.57
C SER A 28 -21.81 53.25 0.12
N ALA A 29 -21.25 54.44 0.36
CA ALA A 29 -20.00 54.59 1.10
C ALA A 29 -20.13 54.10 2.55
N LEU A 30 -21.26 54.41 3.21
CA LEU A 30 -21.54 53.95 4.56
C LEU A 30 -21.64 52.42 4.63
N ILE A 31 -22.31 51.78 3.67
CA ILE A 31 -22.41 50.32 3.56
C ILE A 31 -21.01 49.71 3.41
N LEU A 32 -20.16 50.26 2.55
CA LEU A 32 -18.80 49.75 2.36
C LEU A 32 -17.94 49.88 3.63
N ILE A 33 -18.09 50.99 4.37
CA ILE A 33 -17.38 51.21 5.64
C ILE A 33 -17.85 50.22 6.70
N VAL A 34 -19.17 50.03 6.84
CA VAL A 34 -19.75 49.09 7.83
C VAL A 34 -19.39 47.65 7.47
N SER A 35 -19.45 47.26 6.19
CA SER A 35 -19.02 45.94 5.73
C SER A 35 -17.53 45.70 6.02
N LYS A 36 -16.68 46.70 5.80
CA LYS A 36 -15.25 46.58 6.13
C LYS A 36 -15.03 46.42 7.63
N ILE A 37 -15.70 47.20 8.47
CA ILE A 37 -15.60 47.08 9.94
C ILE A 37 -16.11 45.71 10.42
N TYR A 38 -17.17 45.17 9.81
CA TYR A 38 -17.70 43.85 10.14
C TYR A 38 -16.75 42.72 9.72
N LEU A 39 -16.10 42.85 8.56
CA LEU A 39 -15.11 41.90 8.07
C LEU A 39 -13.81 41.96 8.89
N ASP A 40 -13.27 43.16 9.14
CA ASP A 40 -12.03 43.36 9.92
C ASP A 40 -12.23 43.03 11.42
N GLY A 41 -13.48 43.10 11.92
CA GLY A 41 -13.83 42.81 13.31
C GLY A 41 -14.06 41.33 13.66
N ASN A 42 -14.06 40.45 12.65
CA ASN A 42 -14.31 39.01 12.80
C ASN A 42 -13.05 38.14 12.68
N ASP A 43 -11.86 38.74 12.58
CA ASP A 43 -10.59 38.03 12.71
C ASP A 43 -10.37 37.65 14.18
N GLN A 44 -11.15 36.69 14.68
CA GLN A 44 -10.72 35.90 15.83
C GLN A 44 -9.40 35.22 15.42
N PRO A 45 -8.37 35.22 16.28
CA PRO A 45 -7.20 34.40 16.01
C PRO A 45 -7.70 32.96 15.87
N THR A 46 -7.59 32.39 14.67
CA THR A 46 -7.87 30.98 14.45
C THR A 46 -6.85 30.24 15.29
N THR A 47 -7.28 29.60 16.37
CA THR A 47 -6.48 28.56 17.01
C THR A 47 -6.07 27.57 15.92
N PRO A 48 -4.78 27.19 15.83
CA PRO A 48 -4.39 26.11 14.95
C PRO A 48 -5.29 24.91 15.27
N SER A 49 -5.90 24.32 14.24
CA SER A 49 -6.67 23.10 14.41
C SER A 49 -5.67 21.95 14.56
N PRO A 50 -5.83 21.08 15.57
CA PRO A 50 -4.91 19.97 15.74
C PRO A 50 -4.83 19.12 14.46
N SER A 51 -3.61 18.72 14.11
CA SER A 51 -3.35 17.99 12.87
C SER A 51 -2.35 16.85 13.05
N MET A 52 -2.39 15.91 12.12
CA MET A 52 -1.40 14.85 11.96
C MET A 52 -0.71 15.00 10.61
N THR A 53 0.58 14.77 10.55
CA THR A 53 1.30 14.57 9.28
C THR A 53 1.77 13.13 9.14
N PHE A 54 1.86 12.65 7.90
CA PHE A 54 2.19 11.26 7.58
C PHE A 54 3.42 11.17 6.69
N GLN A 55 4.34 10.28 7.04
CA GLN A 55 5.48 9.91 6.21
C GLN A 55 5.61 8.40 6.19
N SER A 56 5.75 7.81 5.01
CA SER A 56 5.91 6.37 4.85
C SER A 56 7.18 6.02 4.12
N ASP A 57 7.74 4.86 4.43
CA ASP A 57 8.78 4.21 3.63
C ASP A 57 8.39 2.75 3.37
N ASN A 58 8.62 2.30 2.14
CA ASN A 58 8.31 0.93 1.68
C ASN A 58 6.89 0.47 2.02
N PHE A 59 5.89 1.31 1.76
CA PHE A 59 4.49 1.00 2.05
C PHE A 59 3.82 0.40 0.80
N PRO A 60 3.45 -0.89 0.81
CA PRO A 60 2.95 -1.56 -0.38
C PRO A 60 1.51 -1.15 -0.70
N THR A 61 1.16 -1.25 -1.97
CA THR A 61 -0.22 -1.11 -2.46
C THR A 61 -1.03 -2.34 -2.04
N ILE A 62 -2.30 -2.15 -1.65
CA ILE A 62 -3.28 -3.23 -1.53
C ILE A 62 -4.32 -3.06 -2.63
N GLN A 63 -4.40 -3.99 -3.58
CA GLN A 63 -5.30 -3.86 -4.74
C GLN A 63 -6.75 -4.23 -4.43
N LEU A 64 -6.98 -5.16 -3.49
CA LEU A 64 -8.30 -5.71 -3.16
C LEU A 64 -8.65 -5.42 -1.69
N GLY A 65 -8.31 -4.22 -1.25
CA GLY A 65 -8.45 -3.77 0.12
C GLY A 65 -7.84 -2.41 0.35
N HIS A 66 -7.67 -2.06 1.61
CA HIS A 66 -7.09 -0.79 2.01
C HIS A 66 -6.51 -0.87 3.42
N TYR A 67 -5.82 0.18 3.83
CA TYR A 67 -5.38 0.33 5.21
C TYR A 67 -6.33 1.24 5.99
N ALA A 68 -6.44 1.01 7.29
CA ALA A 68 -7.10 1.91 8.21
C ALA A 68 -6.20 2.25 9.40
N ILE A 69 -6.09 3.55 9.71
CA ILE A 69 -5.39 4.07 10.89
C ILE A 69 -6.42 4.23 12.02
N TRP A 70 -6.03 3.77 13.20
CA TRP A 70 -6.84 3.80 14.41
C TRP A 70 -6.03 4.39 15.56
N GLY A 71 -6.70 5.17 16.41
CA GLY A 71 -6.18 5.64 17.68
C GLY A 71 -6.75 4.81 18.83
N ARG A 72 -5.95 4.60 19.87
CA ARG A 72 -6.38 4.00 21.14
C ARG A 72 -6.17 5.00 22.27
N LYS A 73 -7.22 5.23 23.06
CA LYS A 73 -7.18 6.09 24.24
C LYS A 73 -6.75 5.32 25.49
N ASP A 74 -6.52 6.04 26.59
CA ASP A 74 -6.17 5.48 27.91
C ASP A 74 -7.19 4.46 28.45
N ASP A 75 -8.47 4.61 28.10
CA ASP A 75 -9.55 3.70 28.50
C ASP A 75 -9.71 2.48 27.57
N ASN A 76 -8.78 2.28 26.64
CA ASN A 76 -8.82 1.31 25.54
C ASN A 76 -9.96 1.50 24.53
N SER A 77 -10.68 2.61 24.57
CA SER A 77 -11.60 2.96 23.48
C SER A 77 -10.81 3.21 22.19
N MET A 78 -11.36 2.75 21.07
CA MET A 78 -10.75 2.91 19.75
C MET A 78 -11.41 4.08 19.03
N VAL A 79 -10.61 4.83 18.29
CA VAL A 79 -11.05 5.95 17.44
C VAL A 79 -10.63 5.64 16.01
N PHE A 80 -11.59 5.67 15.08
CA PHE A 80 -11.28 5.63 13.66
C PHE A 80 -10.62 6.95 13.25
N ILE A 81 -9.44 6.89 12.62
CA ILE A 81 -8.73 8.09 12.16
C ILE A 81 -8.93 8.26 10.65
N LYS A 82 -8.48 7.28 9.86
CA LYS A 82 -8.42 7.45 8.40
C LYS A 82 -8.33 6.12 7.67
N ARG A 83 -8.96 6.04 6.49
CA ARG A 83 -8.70 5.01 5.48
C ARG A 83 -7.78 5.55 4.40
N PHE A 84 -6.84 4.73 3.97
CA PHE A 84 -5.85 5.11 2.98
C PHE A 84 -5.35 3.89 2.19
N ASN A 85 -4.62 4.15 1.12
CA ASN A 85 -3.82 3.15 0.42
C ASN A 85 -2.43 3.73 0.16
N SER A 86 -1.52 2.92 -0.36
CA SER A 86 -0.25 3.38 -0.92
C SER A 86 -0.26 3.15 -2.42
N ILE A 87 0.26 4.11 -3.17
CA ILE A 87 0.51 3.97 -4.61
C ILE A 87 1.89 4.56 -4.86
N ASP A 88 2.78 3.79 -5.49
CA ASP A 88 4.17 4.20 -5.76
C ASP A 88 4.91 4.69 -4.49
N ASN A 89 4.71 3.99 -3.36
CA ASN A 89 5.22 4.35 -2.03
C ASN A 89 4.74 5.71 -1.50
N GLN A 90 3.65 6.26 -2.02
CA GLN A 90 3.01 7.46 -1.52
C GLN A 90 1.65 7.13 -0.92
N LEU A 91 1.41 7.62 0.30
CA LEU A 91 0.11 7.47 0.94
C LEU A 91 -0.94 8.29 0.18
N LYS A 92 -2.05 7.64 -0.15
CA LYS A 92 -3.19 8.23 -0.83
C LYS A 92 -4.45 8.01 -0.02
N ASN A 93 -5.33 9.00 -0.03
CA ASN A 93 -6.73 8.80 0.27
C ASN A 93 -7.34 7.79 -0.72
N LEU A 94 -8.47 7.18 -0.37
CA LEU A 94 -9.15 6.23 -1.25
C LEU A 94 -9.71 6.85 -2.54
N ASP A 95 -9.76 8.19 -2.63
CA ASP A 95 -10.11 8.92 -3.85
C ASP A 95 -8.88 9.22 -4.75
N GLY A 96 -7.68 8.78 -4.34
CA GLY A 96 -6.42 8.95 -5.04
C GLY A 96 -5.68 10.26 -4.75
N SER A 97 -6.23 11.15 -3.92
CA SER A 97 -5.52 12.36 -3.48
C SER A 97 -4.44 12.05 -2.45
N ASP A 98 -3.41 12.89 -2.35
CA ASP A 98 -2.30 12.69 -1.41
C ASP A 98 -2.77 12.75 0.05
N LEU A 99 -2.30 11.82 0.87
CA LEU A 99 -2.48 11.85 2.32
C LEU A 99 -1.16 12.31 2.97
N THR A 100 -1.04 13.62 3.16
CA THR A 100 0.14 14.24 3.81
C THR A 100 -0.20 14.81 5.18
N GLU A 101 -1.40 15.37 5.33
CA GLU A 101 -1.89 15.99 6.56
C GLU A 101 -3.38 15.67 6.79
N LEU A 102 -3.78 15.55 8.05
CA LEU A 102 -5.17 15.37 8.47
C LEU A 102 -5.47 16.27 9.69
N TYR A 103 -6.55 17.05 9.63
CA TYR A 103 -7.06 17.81 10.76
C TYR A 103 -8.09 16.98 11.53
N MET A 104 -7.95 16.90 12.85
CA MET A 104 -8.85 16.12 13.70
C MET A 104 -8.81 16.67 15.12
N GLU A 105 -9.96 16.76 15.77
CA GLU A 105 -10.06 17.14 17.19
C GLU A 105 -9.82 15.92 18.10
N GLY A 106 -9.35 16.16 19.33
CA GLY A 106 -9.16 15.11 20.34
C GLY A 106 -7.94 14.22 20.11
N LEU A 107 -6.91 14.73 19.42
CA LEU A 107 -5.65 14.02 19.22
C LEU A 107 -4.85 13.83 20.50
N ASP A 108 -5.01 14.77 21.43
CA ASP A 108 -4.42 14.76 22.78
C ASP A 108 -4.94 13.61 23.65
N GLU A 109 -6.07 12.99 23.29
CA GLU A 109 -6.64 11.83 24.00
C GLU A 109 -6.07 10.49 23.49
N ILE A 110 -5.32 10.48 22.38
CA ILE A 110 -4.80 9.26 21.75
C ILE A 110 -3.41 8.94 22.32
N GLN A 111 -3.21 7.71 22.77
CA GLN A 111 -1.94 7.24 23.35
C GLN A 111 -1.18 6.27 22.45
N ASN A 112 -1.91 5.54 21.60
CA ASN A 112 -1.35 4.54 20.70
C ASN A 112 -2.03 4.64 19.34
N ILE A 113 -1.25 4.47 18.28
CA ILE A 113 -1.75 4.40 16.92
C ILE A 113 -1.45 3.01 16.37
N PHE A 114 -2.38 2.45 15.63
CA PHE A 114 -2.18 1.20 14.90
C PHE A 114 -2.84 1.23 13.53
N VAL A 115 -2.34 0.38 12.64
CA VAL A 115 -2.82 0.22 11.28
C VAL A 115 -3.38 -1.19 11.11
N THR A 116 -4.57 -1.29 10.55
CA THR A 116 -5.14 -2.56 10.09
C THR A 116 -5.12 -2.66 8.56
N ILE A 117 -5.11 -3.89 8.08
CA ILE A 117 -5.37 -4.23 6.68
C ILE A 117 -6.84 -4.65 6.57
N GLU A 118 -7.62 -3.92 5.78
CA GLU A 118 -9.07 -4.11 5.62
C GLU A 118 -9.41 -4.59 4.21
N SER A 119 -10.42 -5.45 4.10
CA SER A 119 -10.89 -5.97 2.81
C SER A 119 -11.55 -4.88 1.96
N GLU A 120 -11.60 -5.09 0.64
CA GLU A 120 -12.26 -4.16 -0.27
C GLU A 120 -13.73 -3.93 0.14
N GLY A 121 -14.14 -2.67 0.15
CA GLY A 121 -15.50 -2.29 0.50
C GLY A 121 -15.83 -2.26 2.00
N ASP A 122 -14.92 -2.61 2.90
CA ASP A 122 -15.13 -2.46 4.34
C ASP A 122 -15.25 -0.98 4.72
N ARG A 123 -16.34 -0.62 5.41
CA ARG A 123 -16.65 0.73 5.88
C ARG A 123 -16.96 0.77 7.38
N ASP A 124 -16.74 -0.32 8.10
CA ASP A 124 -17.02 -0.41 9.53
C ASP A 124 -16.05 0.49 10.32
N GLU A 125 -16.57 1.20 11.32
CA GLU A 125 -15.76 2.04 12.23
C GLU A 125 -15.29 1.24 13.46
N THR A 126 -15.11 -0.06 13.29
CA THR A 126 -14.51 -0.96 14.27
C THR A 126 -13.34 -1.68 13.59
N PRO A 127 -12.14 -1.68 14.19
CA PRO A 127 -10.99 -2.34 13.58
C PRO A 127 -11.23 -3.83 13.47
N ASN A 128 -10.80 -4.43 12.37
CA ASN A 128 -10.72 -5.88 12.27
C ASN A 128 -9.54 -6.42 13.11
N ASN A 129 -9.38 -7.74 13.13
CA ASN A 129 -8.27 -8.41 13.82
C ASN A 129 -7.01 -8.59 12.96
N PHE A 130 -6.90 -7.92 11.81
CA PHE A 130 -5.72 -7.88 10.95
C PHE A 130 -4.88 -6.63 11.22
N VAL A 131 -4.30 -6.55 12.41
CA VAL A 131 -3.37 -5.48 12.78
C VAL A 131 -2.03 -5.71 12.06
N LEU A 132 -1.59 -4.72 11.29
CA LEU A 132 -0.31 -4.73 10.58
C LEU A 132 0.82 -4.21 11.49
N MET A 133 0.61 -3.09 12.15
CA MET A 133 1.62 -2.43 12.97
C MET A 133 0.95 -1.53 14.02
N ASP A 134 1.61 -1.35 15.15
CA ASP A 134 1.19 -0.44 16.22
C ASP A 134 2.38 0.24 16.90
N SER A 135 2.16 1.42 17.46
CA SER A 135 3.15 2.15 18.25
C SER A 135 2.46 3.08 19.25
N GLU A 136 3.07 3.22 20.44
CA GLU A 136 2.76 4.32 21.35
C GLU A 136 3.17 5.67 20.74
N ILE A 137 2.49 6.74 21.15
CA ILE A 137 2.87 8.11 20.84
C ILE A 137 3.86 8.59 21.90
N VAL A 138 5.06 8.98 21.48
CA VAL A 138 6.10 9.53 22.35
C VAL A 138 6.53 10.87 21.80
N GLN A 139 6.42 11.93 22.60
CA GLN A 139 6.78 13.29 22.20
C GLN A 139 6.05 13.74 20.91
N ASN A 140 4.74 13.51 20.85
CA ASN A 140 3.86 13.82 19.71
C ASN A 140 4.25 13.09 18.41
N ARG A 141 4.90 11.93 18.52
CA ARG A 141 5.33 11.15 17.36
C ARG A 141 5.10 9.66 17.59
N ALA A 142 4.57 8.98 16.58
CA ALA A 142 4.46 7.53 16.53
C ALA A 142 5.32 6.99 15.38
N GLU A 143 6.14 5.98 15.67
CA GLU A 143 6.98 5.26 14.69
C GLU A 143 6.49 3.83 14.58
N LEU A 144 5.70 3.54 13.56
CA LEU A 144 5.17 2.20 13.32
C LEU A 144 6.07 1.47 12.32
N ILE A 145 6.46 0.24 12.67
CA ILE A 145 7.32 -0.60 11.84
C ILE A 145 6.69 -2.00 11.76
N PHE A 146 6.40 -2.47 10.56
CA PHE A 146 6.14 -3.88 10.30
C PHE A 146 7.35 -4.49 9.59
N GLY A 147 7.84 -5.59 10.14
CA GLY A 147 9.02 -6.25 9.63
C GLY A 147 9.12 -7.70 10.07
N LEU A 148 10.04 -8.42 9.42
CA LEU A 148 10.41 -9.78 9.74
C LEU A 148 11.91 -9.83 10.05
N ASP A 149 12.29 -10.67 11.01
CA ASP A 149 13.69 -11.03 11.22
C ASP A 149 14.12 -12.00 10.11
N VAL A 150 14.62 -11.46 9.00
CA VAL A 150 15.14 -12.22 7.86
C VAL A 150 16.62 -12.53 8.14
N PRO A 151 16.98 -13.80 8.43
CA PRO A 151 18.36 -14.17 8.76
C PRO A 151 19.34 -13.78 7.66
N GLU A 152 20.57 -13.44 8.06
CA GLU A 152 21.67 -13.14 7.13
C GLU A 152 22.23 -14.39 6.45
N ASN A 153 21.76 -15.59 6.82
CA ASN A 153 22.20 -16.83 6.19
C ASN A 153 21.71 -16.92 4.74
N GLU A 154 22.53 -17.49 3.88
CA GLU A 154 22.18 -17.70 2.47
C GLU A 154 20.98 -18.64 2.35
N SER A 155 19.92 -18.13 1.71
CA SER A 155 18.83 -18.93 1.20
C SER A 155 19.10 -19.26 -0.26
N TYR A 156 18.66 -20.43 -0.71
CA TYR A 156 18.91 -20.89 -2.07
C TYR A 156 17.73 -21.70 -2.61
N PHE A 157 17.75 -21.90 -3.92
CA PHE A 157 16.92 -22.85 -4.63
C PHE A 157 17.80 -23.68 -5.57
N ILE A 158 17.24 -24.77 -6.07
CA ILE A 158 17.83 -25.58 -7.15
C ILE A 158 16.90 -25.55 -8.36
N LEU A 159 17.47 -25.81 -9.54
CA LEU A 159 16.70 -26.15 -10.73
C LEU A 159 16.51 -27.67 -10.79
N ALA A 160 15.26 -28.13 -10.80
CA ALA A 160 14.91 -29.55 -10.90
C ALA A 160 13.45 -29.72 -11.37
N THR A 161 13.12 -30.88 -11.95
CA THR A 161 11.75 -31.25 -12.34
C THR A 161 11.31 -32.63 -11.84
N PRO A 162 11.27 -32.88 -10.52
CA PRO A 162 10.99 -34.20 -9.94
C PRO A 162 9.62 -34.80 -10.31
N THR A 163 8.66 -34.00 -10.77
CA THR A 163 7.29 -34.47 -11.03
C THR A 163 7.09 -35.09 -12.41
N ASP A 164 8.07 -35.00 -13.32
CA ASP A 164 7.96 -35.52 -14.69
C ASP A 164 8.32 -37.01 -14.83
N GLY A 165 8.84 -37.62 -13.76
CA GLY A 165 9.24 -39.03 -13.74
C GLY A 165 10.53 -39.34 -14.51
N ASN A 166 11.24 -38.30 -14.93
CA ASN A 166 12.59 -38.31 -15.48
C ASN A 166 13.53 -37.57 -14.52
N SER A 167 14.83 -37.79 -14.64
CA SER A 167 15.84 -37.14 -13.81
C SER A 167 16.98 -36.55 -14.64
N THR A 168 16.74 -36.37 -15.94
CA THR A 168 17.77 -35.99 -16.93
C THR A 168 17.22 -35.09 -18.05
N ILE A 169 15.93 -34.77 -18.02
CA ILE A 169 15.27 -34.01 -19.08
C ILE A 169 14.45 -32.91 -18.38
N ASN A 170 14.52 -31.70 -18.91
CA ASN A 170 13.78 -30.52 -18.42
C ASN A 170 14.18 -30.01 -17.03
N GLU A 171 15.28 -30.47 -16.41
CA GLU A 171 15.58 -30.09 -15.02
C GLU A 171 15.79 -28.58 -14.81
N ILE A 172 16.17 -27.84 -15.86
CA ILE A 172 16.24 -26.36 -15.83
C ILE A 172 14.86 -25.68 -15.93
N SER A 173 13.78 -26.46 -15.84
CA SER A 173 12.39 -26.03 -15.97
C SER A 173 11.59 -26.17 -14.69
N GLY A 174 12.22 -26.18 -13.53
CA GLY A 174 11.53 -26.05 -12.25
C GLY A 174 12.37 -25.31 -11.23
N ILE A 175 11.71 -24.80 -10.19
CA ILE A 175 12.38 -24.16 -9.04
C ILE A 175 11.92 -24.85 -7.79
N TRP A 176 12.88 -25.29 -6.98
CA TRP A 176 12.61 -25.90 -5.69
C TRP A 176 13.48 -25.32 -4.61
N PHE A 177 12.86 -24.89 -3.51
CA PHE A 177 13.54 -24.33 -2.35
C PHE A 177 14.09 -25.42 -1.42
N LYS A 178 14.98 -26.24 -1.97
CA LYS A 178 15.63 -27.39 -1.34
C LYS A 178 17.15 -27.24 -1.45
N ASP A 179 17.87 -27.83 -0.50
CA ASP A 179 19.32 -28.02 -0.59
C ASP A 179 19.75 -29.10 -1.58
N GLU A 180 20.86 -28.87 -2.29
CA GLU A 180 21.42 -29.84 -3.25
C GLU A 180 21.89 -31.15 -2.60
N ILE A 181 22.45 -31.11 -1.38
CA ILE A 181 23.11 -32.26 -0.73
C ILE A 181 22.16 -32.96 0.24
N ASP A 182 21.40 -32.20 1.04
CA ASP A 182 20.56 -32.74 2.11
C ASP A 182 19.06 -32.65 1.78
N GLU A 183 18.24 -33.45 2.47
CA GLU A 183 16.78 -33.24 2.55
C GLU A 183 16.47 -32.08 3.53
N LEU A 184 17.06 -30.92 3.26
CA LEU A 184 16.90 -29.71 4.06
C LEU A 184 16.24 -28.60 3.23
N PRO A 185 15.49 -27.70 3.89
CA PRO A 185 14.91 -26.54 3.22
C PRO A 185 16.01 -25.60 2.75
N GLY A 186 15.87 -25.11 1.51
CA GLY A 186 16.78 -24.13 0.94
C GLY A 186 16.51 -22.70 1.42
N LEU A 187 15.28 -22.41 1.81
CA LEU A 187 14.94 -21.14 2.46
C LEU A 187 15.28 -21.17 3.96
N LYS A 188 15.84 -20.07 4.45
CA LYS A 188 16.08 -19.81 5.88
C LYS A 188 15.18 -18.69 6.36
N LEU A 189 13.87 -18.90 6.33
CA LEU A 189 12.87 -17.96 6.84
C LEU A 189 12.25 -18.48 8.15
N PRO A 190 11.80 -17.60 9.06
CA PRO A 190 10.99 -18.02 10.21
C PRO A 190 9.63 -18.56 9.74
N ASN A 191 8.80 -19.01 10.69
CA ASN A 191 7.40 -19.29 10.37
C ASN A 191 6.69 -17.99 10.01
N SER A 192 5.76 -18.06 9.06
CA SER A 192 4.96 -16.90 8.67
C SER A 192 4.16 -16.34 9.87
N PRO A 193 4.09 -15.01 10.05
CA PRO A 193 3.20 -14.40 11.03
C PRO A 193 1.72 -14.75 10.76
N GLN A 194 0.89 -14.62 11.80
CA GLN A 194 -0.55 -14.83 11.66
C GLN A 194 -1.14 -13.92 10.58
N LYS A 195 -2.05 -14.47 9.74
CA LYS A 195 -2.66 -13.77 8.59
C LYS A 195 -1.67 -13.38 7.49
N PHE A 196 -0.50 -13.97 7.45
CA PHE A 196 0.40 -13.86 6.31
C PHE A 196 0.78 -15.26 5.81
N LYS A 197 1.17 -15.34 4.55
CA LYS A 197 1.86 -16.48 3.97
C LYS A 197 3.05 -16.02 3.17
N TYR A 198 4.08 -16.84 3.09
CA TYR A 198 5.09 -16.65 2.07
C TYR A 198 4.51 -16.99 0.70
N GLU A 199 5.02 -16.33 -0.33
CA GLU A 199 4.74 -16.67 -1.72
C GLU A 199 6.02 -16.63 -2.52
N ALA A 200 6.19 -17.59 -3.42
CA ALA A 200 7.23 -17.57 -4.43
C ALA A 200 6.62 -17.26 -5.80
N ARG A 201 7.23 -16.32 -6.53
CA ARG A 201 6.81 -15.95 -7.89
C ARG A 201 7.99 -15.74 -8.82
N ILE A 202 7.83 -16.13 -10.07
CA ILE A 202 8.79 -15.89 -11.15
C ILE A 202 8.26 -14.76 -12.02
N ILE A 203 9.07 -13.75 -12.26
CA ILE A 203 8.78 -12.65 -13.17
C ILE A 203 9.64 -12.79 -14.42
N ASN A 204 9.03 -12.69 -15.59
CA ASN A 204 9.73 -12.50 -16.85
C ASN A 204 9.52 -11.05 -17.32
N PRO A 205 10.47 -10.15 -17.10
CA PRO A 205 10.35 -8.76 -17.51
C PRO A 205 10.38 -8.56 -19.03
N VAL A 206 10.81 -9.55 -19.81
CA VAL A 206 10.88 -9.45 -21.29
C VAL A 206 9.48 -9.56 -21.91
N VAL A 207 8.62 -10.42 -21.36
CA VAL A 207 7.24 -10.63 -21.86
C VAL A 207 6.17 -10.13 -20.89
N ASP A 208 6.57 -9.48 -19.79
CA ASP A 208 5.69 -8.92 -18.76
C ASP A 208 4.71 -9.97 -18.21
N LYS A 209 5.27 -11.06 -17.67
CA LYS A 209 4.51 -12.15 -17.06
C LYS A 209 5.03 -12.52 -15.68
N THR A 210 4.09 -12.76 -14.77
CA THR A 210 4.33 -13.31 -13.44
C THR A 210 3.73 -14.70 -13.36
N LEU A 211 4.50 -15.67 -12.86
CA LEU A 211 4.07 -17.03 -12.55
C LEU A 211 4.11 -17.20 -11.03
N TYR A 212 2.99 -17.61 -10.44
CA TYR A 212 2.87 -17.84 -9.01
C TYR A 212 3.17 -19.30 -8.73
N LEU A 213 4.29 -19.58 -8.05
CA LEU A 213 4.72 -20.96 -7.78
C LEU A 213 3.94 -21.58 -6.62
N GLY A 214 3.44 -20.77 -5.69
CA GLY A 214 2.64 -21.25 -4.57
C GLY A 214 2.89 -20.47 -3.30
N ARG A 215 1.96 -20.64 -2.35
CA ARG A 215 1.99 -20.02 -1.02
C ARG A 215 2.23 -21.07 0.05
N PHE A 216 3.03 -20.71 1.05
CA PHE A 216 3.43 -21.60 2.15
C PHE A 216 3.64 -20.80 3.45
N ASP A 217 3.48 -21.46 4.59
CA ASP A 217 3.68 -20.91 5.93
C ASP A 217 4.94 -21.45 6.61
N ASN A 218 5.42 -22.62 6.15
CA ASN A 218 6.60 -23.31 6.66
C ASN A 218 7.50 -23.73 5.51
N VAL A 219 8.78 -23.31 5.54
CA VAL A 219 9.78 -23.64 4.52
C VAL A 219 10.11 -25.14 4.41
N LYS A 220 9.68 -25.95 5.38
CA LYS A 220 9.92 -27.40 5.45
C LYS A 220 8.77 -28.25 4.89
N GLU A 221 7.75 -27.61 4.35
CA GLU A 221 6.54 -28.26 3.85
C GLU A 221 6.30 -27.89 2.38
N GLU A 222 5.50 -28.69 1.67
CA GLU A 222 5.05 -28.36 0.32
C GLU A 222 4.23 -27.06 0.35
N ASP A 223 4.31 -26.26 -0.72
CA ASP A 223 3.37 -25.15 -0.91
C ASP A 223 1.99 -25.66 -1.36
N ASN A 224 1.05 -24.72 -1.51
CA ASN A 224 -0.34 -25.03 -1.83
C ASN A 224 -0.65 -25.14 -3.34
N SER A 225 0.36 -25.19 -4.21
CA SER A 225 0.20 -25.23 -5.67
C SER A 225 0.86 -26.47 -6.29
N LYS A 226 0.27 -26.94 -7.38
CA LYS A 226 0.83 -27.96 -8.31
C LYS A 226 0.40 -27.66 -9.76
N ILE A 227 0.13 -26.39 -10.05
CA ILE A 227 -0.53 -25.96 -11.28
C ILE A 227 0.38 -26.19 -12.49
N TYR A 228 1.68 -26.03 -12.32
CA TYR A 228 2.66 -26.19 -13.39
C TYR A 228 3.28 -27.59 -13.40
N SER A 229 3.30 -28.27 -12.25
CA SER A 229 3.86 -29.60 -12.05
C SER A 229 3.06 -30.73 -12.72
N LEU A 230 3.68 -31.88 -12.99
CA LEU A 230 3.03 -33.11 -13.46
C LEU A 230 2.59 -34.02 -12.29
N SER A 231 2.36 -35.31 -12.53
CA SER A 231 1.68 -36.21 -11.58
C SER A 231 2.60 -37.01 -10.65
N SER A 232 3.90 -37.07 -10.92
CA SER A 232 4.83 -37.80 -10.05
C SER A 232 5.06 -37.01 -8.74
N GLU A 233 5.56 -37.70 -7.72
CA GLU A 233 5.87 -37.04 -6.45
C GLU A 233 7.04 -36.05 -6.60
N GLY A 234 6.82 -34.81 -6.15
CA GLY A 234 7.87 -33.79 -6.04
C GLY A 234 8.59 -33.83 -4.70
N PHE A 235 9.43 -32.83 -4.45
CA PHE A 235 10.05 -32.66 -3.14
C PHE A 235 9.03 -32.22 -2.08
N LYS A 236 9.40 -32.39 -0.80
CA LYS A 236 8.60 -31.97 0.37
C LYS A 236 8.85 -30.52 0.81
N PHE A 237 9.29 -29.69 -0.12
CA PHE A 237 9.63 -28.29 0.09
C PHE A 237 8.86 -27.44 -0.92
N PRO A 238 8.73 -26.12 -0.71
CA PRO A 238 8.08 -25.25 -1.69
C PRO A 238 8.78 -25.31 -3.05
N GLY A 239 8.02 -25.32 -4.13
CA GLY A 239 8.53 -25.43 -5.48
C GLY A 239 7.53 -25.97 -6.49
N GLU A 240 7.80 -25.71 -7.77
CA GLU A 240 6.99 -26.16 -8.90
C GLU A 240 7.89 -26.53 -10.08
N ASP A 241 7.41 -27.50 -10.86
CA ASP A 241 7.95 -27.75 -12.19
C ASP A 241 7.15 -26.92 -13.20
N LEU A 242 7.80 -26.18 -14.09
CA LEU A 242 7.19 -25.31 -15.10
C LEU A 242 6.97 -26.07 -16.41
N LEU A 243 6.21 -27.16 -16.33
CA LEU A 243 6.06 -28.16 -17.40
C LEU A 243 4.73 -28.11 -18.14
N ARG A 244 3.75 -27.38 -17.61
CA ARG A 244 2.43 -27.20 -18.25
C ARG A 244 1.75 -25.93 -17.75
N ASN A 245 0.59 -25.62 -18.32
CA ASN A 245 -0.31 -24.54 -17.87
C ASN A 245 0.33 -23.14 -17.79
N LEU A 246 1.40 -22.92 -18.54
CA LEU A 246 2.01 -21.59 -18.64
C LEU A 246 1.09 -20.67 -19.46
N PRO A 247 0.94 -19.40 -19.04
CA PRO A 247 0.18 -18.43 -19.80
C PRO A 247 0.94 -18.03 -21.07
N GLU A 248 0.21 -17.82 -22.16
CA GLU A 248 0.76 -17.23 -23.39
C GLU A 248 1.46 -15.90 -23.10
N PRO A 249 2.64 -15.62 -23.70
CA PRO A 249 3.31 -16.39 -24.77
C PRO A 249 4.37 -17.40 -24.26
N LEU A 250 4.33 -17.80 -23.00
CA LEU A 250 5.33 -18.72 -22.43
C LEU A 250 5.01 -20.16 -22.84
N GLU A 251 6.03 -20.89 -23.31
CA GLU A 251 5.91 -22.30 -23.70
C GLU A 251 6.58 -23.19 -22.67
N ALA A 252 5.94 -24.33 -22.37
CA ALA A 252 6.49 -25.36 -21.49
C ALA A 252 7.19 -26.46 -22.31
N PRO A 253 8.26 -27.09 -21.81
CA PRO A 253 8.93 -26.84 -20.53
C PRO A 253 9.72 -25.51 -20.55
N LEU A 254 9.63 -24.73 -19.46
CA LEU A 254 10.20 -23.39 -19.43
C LEU A 254 11.71 -23.41 -19.19
N ASN A 255 12.53 -22.82 -20.07
CA ASN A 255 13.97 -22.70 -19.78
C ASN A 255 14.24 -21.51 -18.84
N LEU A 256 14.49 -21.77 -17.55
CA LEU A 256 14.80 -20.75 -16.55
C LEU A 256 16.25 -20.25 -16.60
N ALA A 257 17.18 -21.07 -17.09
CA ALA A 257 18.61 -20.77 -17.16
C ALA A 257 18.98 -19.89 -18.39
N ASN A 258 18.05 -19.07 -18.88
CA ASN A 258 18.26 -18.20 -20.05
C ASN A 258 18.61 -16.74 -19.71
N GLY A 259 18.58 -16.36 -18.42
CA GLY A 259 18.86 -15.00 -17.95
C GLY A 259 17.67 -14.02 -18.03
N ASN A 260 16.46 -14.48 -18.37
CA ASN A 260 15.28 -13.63 -18.56
C ASN A 260 14.26 -13.70 -17.42
N TYR A 261 14.59 -14.38 -16.32
CA TYR A 261 13.65 -14.61 -15.22
C TYR A 261 14.21 -14.09 -13.91
N GLN A 262 13.35 -13.51 -13.10
CA GLN A 262 13.61 -13.12 -11.72
C GLN A 262 12.74 -13.97 -10.80
N ILE A 263 13.32 -14.57 -9.78
CA ILE A 263 12.59 -15.21 -8.69
C ILE A 263 12.46 -14.23 -7.53
N ILE A 264 11.27 -14.16 -6.93
CA ILE A 264 10.98 -13.38 -5.73
C ILE A 264 10.33 -14.30 -4.70
N VAL A 265 10.79 -14.18 -3.45
CA VAL A 265 10.07 -14.70 -2.28
C VAL A 265 9.64 -13.52 -1.43
N SER A 266 8.34 -13.45 -1.15
CA SER A 266 7.71 -12.37 -0.40
C SER A 266 6.85 -12.92 0.73
N LEU A 267 6.51 -12.04 1.68
CA LEU A 267 5.46 -12.26 2.66
C LEU A 267 4.22 -11.50 2.20
N GLU A 268 3.11 -12.21 2.00
CA GLU A 268 1.85 -11.68 1.48
C GLU A 268 0.73 -11.80 2.53
N PRO A 269 -0.13 -10.78 2.67
CA PRO A 269 -1.34 -10.85 3.47
C PRO A 269 -2.22 -12.05 3.08
N ASP A 270 -2.86 -12.66 4.06
CA ASP A 270 -3.78 -13.77 3.89
C ASP A 270 -5.07 -13.47 4.64
N SER A 271 -5.99 -12.81 3.96
CA SER A 271 -7.33 -12.52 4.46
C SER A 271 -8.23 -13.72 4.15
N ASP A 272 -8.33 -14.64 5.12
CA ASP A 272 -9.15 -15.86 5.02
C ASP A 272 -8.82 -16.73 3.78
N GLY A 273 -7.54 -16.90 3.49
CA GLY A 273 -7.04 -17.70 2.35
C GLY A 273 -6.91 -16.92 1.04
N PHE A 274 -7.19 -15.62 1.06
CA PHE A 274 -7.11 -14.75 -0.11
C PHE A 274 -5.99 -13.71 0.04
N ASP A 275 -5.17 -13.59 -1.01
CA ASP A 275 -4.19 -12.51 -1.12
C ASP A 275 -4.88 -11.25 -1.66
N ILE A 276 -4.86 -10.19 -0.84
CA ILE A 276 -5.49 -8.92 -1.17
C ILE A 276 -4.52 -7.92 -1.81
N THR A 277 -3.21 -8.21 -1.84
CA THR A 277 -2.20 -7.38 -2.49
C THR A 277 -2.36 -7.40 -4.01
N GLY A 278 -2.87 -8.51 -4.56
CA GLY A 278 -3.08 -8.67 -5.99
C GLY A 278 -1.77 -8.97 -6.72
N GLU A 279 -1.49 -8.26 -7.82
CA GLU A 279 -0.27 -8.50 -8.61
C GLU A 279 0.99 -7.88 -7.98
N ASP A 280 0.82 -6.93 -7.05
CA ASP A 280 1.92 -6.30 -6.33
C ASP A 280 2.56 -7.25 -5.31
N VAL A 281 3.76 -6.90 -4.86
CA VAL A 281 4.47 -7.62 -3.80
C VAL A 281 4.29 -6.84 -2.50
N PHE A 282 3.76 -7.47 -1.45
CA PHE A 282 3.55 -6.78 -0.18
C PHE A 282 4.86 -6.52 0.55
N LEU A 283 5.56 -7.58 0.97
CA LEU A 283 6.85 -7.46 1.63
C LEU A 283 7.84 -8.40 0.98
N ARG A 284 8.69 -7.85 0.11
CA ARG A 284 9.77 -8.61 -0.51
C ARG A 284 10.80 -9.01 0.54
N LEU A 285 11.28 -10.26 0.47
CA LEU A 285 12.28 -10.81 1.39
C LEU A 285 13.56 -11.18 0.65
N LEU A 286 13.41 -11.92 -0.46
CA LEU A 286 14.51 -12.43 -1.26
C LEU A 286 14.21 -12.20 -2.74
N SER A 287 15.26 -11.91 -3.52
CA SER A 287 15.14 -11.84 -4.98
C SER A 287 16.43 -12.25 -5.68
N LEU A 288 16.31 -12.75 -6.91
CA LEU A 288 17.43 -13.06 -7.77
C LEU A 288 17.01 -13.04 -9.24
N GLU A 289 17.80 -12.37 -10.10
CA GLU A 289 17.78 -12.64 -11.54
C GLU A 289 18.49 -13.99 -11.80
N ILE A 290 17.74 -14.97 -12.29
CA ILE A 290 18.25 -16.34 -12.47
C ILE A 290 19.40 -16.30 -13.49
N PRO A 291 20.62 -16.72 -13.09
CA PRO A 291 21.78 -16.65 -13.98
C PRO A 291 21.58 -17.43 -15.28
N GLN A 292 22.12 -16.88 -16.38
CA GLN A 292 22.21 -17.64 -17.62
C GLN A 292 23.16 -18.83 -17.43
N ASN A 293 22.78 -19.99 -17.96
CA ASN A 293 23.50 -21.25 -17.85
C ASN A 293 23.62 -21.79 -16.40
N SER A 294 22.70 -21.43 -15.51
CA SER A 294 22.52 -22.14 -14.24
C SER A 294 22.39 -23.64 -14.48
N GLU A 295 23.13 -24.42 -13.69
CA GLU A 295 23.14 -25.88 -13.77
C GLU A 295 21.99 -26.46 -12.92
N GLU A 296 21.46 -27.61 -13.35
CA GLU A 296 20.50 -28.38 -12.58
C GLU A 296 21.10 -28.89 -11.26
N LEU A 297 20.25 -29.06 -10.24
CA LEU A 297 20.61 -29.64 -8.94
C LEU A 297 21.77 -28.95 -8.21
N GLN A 298 22.09 -27.70 -8.55
CA GLN A 298 23.06 -26.88 -7.82
C GLN A 298 22.38 -25.80 -7.01
N ASN A 299 22.89 -25.54 -5.80
CA ASN A 299 22.43 -24.45 -4.96
C ASN A 299 22.69 -23.10 -5.64
N ILE A 300 21.61 -22.38 -5.96
CA ILE A 300 21.65 -21.02 -6.49
C ILE A 300 21.30 -20.05 -5.35
N PRO A 301 22.27 -19.26 -4.85
CA PRO A 301 22.05 -18.37 -3.71
C PRO A 301 21.17 -17.18 -4.11
N MET A 302 20.22 -16.84 -3.25
CA MET A 302 19.34 -15.69 -3.40
C MET A 302 19.86 -14.49 -2.61
N ASN A 303 19.56 -13.28 -3.11
CA ASN A 303 19.93 -12.05 -2.41
C ASN A 303 18.81 -11.64 -1.45
N LYS A 304 19.21 -11.11 -0.29
CA LYS A 304 18.28 -10.40 0.60
C LYS A 304 17.83 -9.11 -0.08
N ASP A 305 16.53 -8.97 -0.26
CA ASP A 305 15.86 -7.79 -0.84
C ASP A 305 14.72 -7.36 0.09
N TYR A 306 15.08 -7.18 1.36
CA TYR A 306 14.17 -6.89 2.46
C TYR A 306 14.31 -5.45 2.94
N LYS A 307 13.17 -4.76 3.01
CA LYS A 307 13.01 -3.48 3.69
C LYS A 307 11.75 -3.54 4.54
N PRO A 308 11.78 -3.16 5.82
CA PRO A 308 10.57 -3.12 6.63
C PRO A 308 9.60 -2.04 6.11
N ILE A 309 8.31 -2.24 6.36
CA ILE A 309 7.28 -1.23 6.11
C ILE A 309 7.32 -0.25 7.28
N GLN A 310 7.36 1.06 6.99
CA GLN A 310 7.43 2.09 8.02
C GLN A 310 6.38 3.18 7.81
N LEU A 311 5.81 3.65 8.91
CA LEU A 311 4.93 4.80 8.96
C LEU A 311 5.30 5.66 10.16
N THR A 312 5.65 6.91 9.90
CA THR A 312 5.81 7.95 10.91
C THR A 312 4.59 8.85 10.89
N ILE A 313 4.02 9.09 12.07
CA ILE A 313 2.92 10.04 12.28
C ILE A 313 3.37 11.06 13.32
N GLU A 314 3.31 12.34 12.95
CA GLU A 314 3.59 13.45 13.87
C GLU A 314 2.31 14.20 14.17
N LEU A 315 2.08 14.53 15.44
CA LEU A 315 0.90 15.19 15.95
C LEU A 315 1.24 16.66 16.29
N TYR A 316 0.34 17.56 15.91
CA TYR A 316 0.46 19.00 16.11
C TYR A 316 -0.81 19.51 16.79
N ASP A 317 -0.64 20.30 17.85
CA ASP A 317 -1.71 20.97 18.61
C ASP A 317 -1.77 22.48 18.32
#